data_AF-A0A2Z6RVQ8-F1
#
_entry.id   AF-A0A2Z6RVQ8-F1
#
_cell.length_a   1.000
_cell.length_b   1.000
_cell.length_c   1.000
_cell.angle_alpha   90.00
_cell.angle_beta   90.00
_cell.angle_gamma   90.00
#
_symmetry.space_group_name_H-M   'P 1'
#
loop_
_entity.id
_entity.type
_entity.pdbx_description
1 polymer ?
#
loop_
_entity_poly.entity_id
_entity_poly.type
_entity_poly.pdbx_seq_one_letter_code
_entity_poly.pdbx_strand_id
1 'polypeptide(L)' 'MPSDIGRPPRNIVKHSAGFKAVKWANWIILFSLPLLKERLSQNHFLGWLNFVEAVQLCIQPRIDLEDLVKI' A
#
# COMPACT_ATOMS: atom_id res chain seq x y z
N MET A 1 20.12 -11.19 4.37
CA MET A 1 18.85 -10.65 3.84
C MET A 1 17.74 -11.05 4.79
N PRO A 2 16.95 -10.14 5.37
CA PRO A 2 15.92 -10.49 6.33
C PRO A 2 14.89 -11.42 5.66
N SER A 3 14.62 -12.57 6.28
CA SER A 3 13.79 -13.65 5.73
C SER A 3 12.36 -13.25 5.34
N ASP A 4 11.92 -12.05 5.76
CA ASP A 4 10.61 -11.49 5.45
C ASP A 4 10.53 -10.79 4.08
N ILE A 5 11.66 -10.48 3.45
CA ILE A 5 11.74 -9.89 2.10
C ILE A 5 11.76 -10.99 1.01
N GLY A 6 11.88 -12.27 1.40
CA GLY A 6 12.18 -13.37 0.47
C GLY A 6 11.01 -14.23 -0.02
N ARG A 7 9.80 -14.10 0.54
CA ARG A 7 8.65 -14.90 0.07
C ARG A 7 7.89 -14.17 -1.05
N PRO A 8 7.73 -14.78 -2.23
CA PRO A 8 6.96 -14.17 -3.30
C PRO A 8 5.54 -13.82 -2.81
N PRO A 9 5.00 -12.63 -3.17
CA PRO A 9 3.65 -12.26 -2.82
C PRO A 9 2.68 -13.37 -3.25
N ARG A 10 1.85 -13.86 -2.32
CA ARG A 10 0.81 -14.83 -2.66
C ARG A 10 -0.12 -14.21 -3.70
N ASN A 11 -0.64 -15.02 -4.62
CA ASN A 11 -1.64 -14.55 -5.59
C ASN A 11 -2.84 -13.95 -4.85
N ILE A 12 -2.94 -12.62 -4.90
CA ILE A 12 -3.90 -11.86 -4.10
C ILE A 12 -5.34 -12.12 -4.55
N VAL A 13 -5.55 -12.38 -5.85
CA VAL A 13 -6.88 -12.70 -6.39
C VAL A 13 -7.44 -13.99 -5.78
N LYS A 14 -6.58 -14.99 -5.57
CA LYS A 14 -6.99 -16.29 -5.00
C LYS A 14 -7.06 -16.31 -3.46
N HIS A 15 -6.40 -15.37 -2.78
CA HIS A 15 -6.17 -15.45 -1.34
C HIS A 15 -6.41 -14.14 -0.57
N SER A 16 -7.09 -13.16 -1.18
CA SER A 16 -7.40 -11.86 -0.58
C SER A 16 -8.14 -11.98 0.77
N ALA A 17 -9.06 -12.93 0.90
CA ALA A 17 -9.81 -13.17 2.14
C ALA A 17 -8.91 -13.58 3.33
N GLY A 18 -7.72 -14.12 3.07
CA GLY A 18 -6.75 -14.51 4.10
C GLY A 18 -5.75 -13.41 4.47
N PHE A 19 -5.86 -12.22 3.86
CA PHE A 19 -4.99 -11.10 4.17
C PHE A 19 -5.48 -10.38 5.42
N LYS A 20 -4.61 -10.33 6.44
CA LYS A 20 -4.80 -9.48 7.63
C LYS A 20 -4.43 -8.03 7.29
N ALA A 21 -4.83 -7.09 8.14
CA ALA A 21 -4.57 -5.65 7.97
C ALA A 21 -3.11 -5.34 7.56
N VAL A 22 -2.13 -5.91 8.28
CA VAL A 22 -0.69 -5.71 7.97
C VAL A 22 -0.31 -6.19 6.57
N LYS A 23 -0.88 -7.30 6.10
CA LYS A 23 -0.61 -7.81 4.74
C LYS A 23 -1.20 -6.91 3.66
N TRP A 24 -2.40 -6.36 3.91
CA TRP A 24 -3.02 -5.37 3.03
C TRP A 24 -2.20 -4.08 2.98
N ALA A 25 -1.82 -3.55 4.13
CA ALA A 25 -0.96 -2.38 4.24
C ALA A 25 0.35 -2.54 3.47
N ASN A 26 1.06 -3.66 3.67
CA ASN A 26 2.29 -3.95 2.94
C ASN A 26 2.05 -4.07 1.43
N TRP A 27 0.94 -4.68 1.00
CA TRP A 27 0.61 -4.75 -0.43
C TRP A 27 0.32 -3.39 -1.05
N ILE A 28 -0.46 -2.55 -0.35
CA ILE A 28 -0.77 -1.18 -0.76
C ILE A 28 0.53 -0.39 -0.92
N ILE A 29 1.44 -0.43 0.06
CA ILE A 29 2.63 0.42 0.06
C ILE A 29 3.72 -0.10 -0.89
N LEU A 30 3.98 -1.40 -0.91
CA LEU A 30 5.16 -1.96 -1.59
C LEU A 30 4.88 -2.40 -3.03
N PHE A 31 3.65 -2.83 -3.33
CA PHE A 31 3.35 -3.52 -4.59
C PHE A 31 2.29 -2.82 -5.43
N SER A 32 1.36 -2.07 -4.84
CA SER A 32 0.19 -1.57 -5.58
C SER A 32 0.54 -0.58 -6.68
N LEU A 33 1.45 0.38 -6.44
CA LEU A 33 1.81 1.42 -7.40
C LEU A 33 2.36 0.86 -8.73
N PRO A 34 3.42 0.03 -8.76
CA PRO A 34 3.89 -0.53 -10.02
C PRO A 34 2.88 -1.47 -10.68
N LEU A 35 2.08 -2.20 -9.90
CA LEU A 35 1.08 -3.14 -10.44
C LEU A 35 -0.14 -2.45 -11.05
N LEU A 36 -0.50 -1.27 -10.55
CA LEU A 36 -1.71 -0.53 -10.96
C LEU A 36 -1.44 0.57 -11.97
N LYS A 37 -0.19 1.03 -12.13
CA LYS A 37 0.20 2.13 -13.03
C LYS A 37 -0.31 1.96 -14.47
N GLU A 38 -0.27 0.73 -14.98
CA GLU A 38 -0.71 0.41 -16.36
C GLU A 38 -2.13 -0.16 -16.42
N ARG A 39 -2.81 -0.29 -15.28
CA ARG A 39 -4.15 -0.88 -15.17
C ARG A 39 -5.23 0.14 -14.84
N LEU A 40 -4.85 1.25 -14.20
CA LEU A 40 -5.74 2.34 -13.86
C LEU A 40 -5.58 3.49 -14.85
N SER A 41 -6.67 4.20 -15.15
CA SER A 41 -6.57 5.50 -15.81
C SER A 41 -5.75 6.46 -14.94
N GLN A 42 -5.13 7.47 -15.55
CA GLN A 42 -4.32 8.46 -14.84
C GLN A 42 -5.01 9.08 -13.62
N ASN A 43 -6.28 9.49 -13.73
CA ASN A 43 -7.02 10.11 -12.62
C ASN A 43 -7.18 9.15 -11.42
N HIS A 44 -7.57 7.90 -11.69
CA HIS A 44 -7.67 6.87 -10.65
C HIS A 44 -6.31 6.52 -10.06
N PHE A 45 -5.23 6.55 -10.85
CA PHE A 45 -3.88 6.30 -10.35
C PHE A 45 -3.39 7.41 -9.43
N LEU A 46 -3.69 8.68 -9.75
CA LEU A 46 -3.40 9.82 -8.86
C LEU A 46 -4.19 9.74 -7.55
N GLY A 47 -5.49 9.41 -7.61
CA GLY A 47 -6.27 9.18 -6.39
C GLY A 47 -5.72 8.01 -5.56
N TRP A 48 -5.22 6.97 -6.22
CA TRP A 48 -4.59 5.83 -5.54
C TRP A 48 -3.24 6.19 -4.90
N LEU A 49 -2.44 7.07 -5.51
CA LEU A 49 -1.23 7.62 -4.90
C LEU A 49 -1.53 8.29 -3.56
N ASN A 50 -2.54 9.17 -3.52
CA ASN A 50 -2.97 9.84 -2.29
C ASN A 50 -3.44 8.81 -1.23
N PHE A 51 -4.12 7.74 -1.66
CA PHE A 51 -4.51 6.65 -0.76
C PHE A 51 -3.30 5.90 -0.18
N VAL A 52 -2.27 5.63 -0.99
CA VAL A 52 -1.03 5.01 -0.50
C VAL A 52 -0.35 5.89 0.55
N GLU A 53 -0.26 7.19 0.31
CA GLU A 53 0.32 8.15 1.26
C GLU A 53 -0.46 8.19 2.58
N ALA A 54 -1.80 8.23 2.52
CA ALA A 54 -2.64 8.16 3.71
C ALA A 54 -2.41 6.85 4.50
N VAL A 55 -2.30 5.71 3.82
CA VAL A 55 -2.01 4.42 4.48
C VAL A 55 -0.61 4.41 5.11
N GLN A 56 0.40 5.03 4.48
CA GLN A 56 1.73 5.17 5.08
C GLN A 56 1.68 5.97 6.38
N LEU A 57 0.93 7.07 6.41
CA LEU A 57 0.73 7.89 7.61
C LEU A 57 0.00 7.12 8.72
N CYS A 58 -1.04 6.37 8.39
CA CYS A 58 -1.80 5.58 9.38
C CYS A 58 -0.99 4.45 10.03
N ILE A 59 0.12 4.01 9.44
CA ILE A 59 0.98 2.95 9.99
C ILE A 59 2.04 3.54 10.93
N GLN A 60 2.29 4.84 10.86
CA GLN A 60 3.26 5.48 11.73
C GLN A 60 2.80 5.36 13.20
N PRO A 61 3.74 5.16 14.14
CA PRO A 61 3.41 5.04 15.56
C PRO A 61 2.85 6.33 16.17
N ARG A 62 3.07 7.47 15.51
CA ARG A 62 2.58 8.79 15.86
C ARG A 62 2.38 9.59 14.57
N ILE A 63 1.33 10.41 14.52
CA ILE A 63 1.05 11.35 13.44
C ILE A 63 1.11 12.74 14.04
N ASP A 64 1.96 13.61 13.48
CA ASP A 64 2.06 15.00 13.88
C ASP A 64 1.28 15.91 12.92
N LEU A 65 1.03 17.16 13.34
CA LEU A 65 0.23 18.11 12.54
C LEU A 65 0.88 18.40 11.19
N GLU A 66 2.21 18.44 11.14
CA GLU A 66 2.99 18.65 9.92
C GLU A 66 2.79 17.53 8.89
N ASP A 67 2.41 16.34 9.32
CA ASP A 67 2.12 15.22 8.42
C ASP A 67 0.73 15.32 7.80
N LEU A 68 -0.21 15.95 8.51
CA LEU A 68 -1.57 16.19 8.01
C LEU A 68 -1.64 17.31 6.97
N VAL A 69 -0.66 18.23 6.95
CA VAL A 69 -0.58 19.31 5.96
C VAL A 69 -0.15 18.81 4.58
N LYS A 70 0.40 17.60 4.50
CA LYS A 70 0.92 17.00 3.25
C LYS A 70 -0.14 16.23 2.45
N ILE A 71 -1.32 16.00 3.03
CA ILE A 71 -2.45 15.26 2.44
C ILE A 71 -3.52 16.25 1.96
#